data_AF-A0A3Q2H6Y6-F1
#
_entry.id   AF-A0A3Q2H6Y6-F1
#
_cell.length_a   1.000
_cell.length_b   1.000
_cell.length_c   1.000
_cell.angle_alpha   90.00
_cell.angle_beta   90.00
_cell.angle_gamma   90.00
#
_symmetry.space_group_name_H-M   'P 1'
#
loop_
_entity.id
_entity.type
_entity.pdbx_description
1 polymer ?
#
loop_
_entity_poly.entity_id
_entity_poly.type
_entity_poly.pdbx_seq_one_letter_code
_entity_poly.pdbx_strand_id
1 'polypeptide(L)'
;MNLLLIFWASTWLDLVHDYLKDLWNDGHIMGFVSWSQECQLLKKTVCGTFLLLFSESLEGGITCSWVEHQDNDKVLIYSVQPCIKEVLQSLTLTEIIHHYQLLPEENIPENLLYFLYPHIPQDETSGCYYEGKVNFQEQRKYLKRRLIVVCNRQVDELQQLLEPKLEPELESLSWSQGYHQGNS
;
A
#
# COMPACT_ATOMS: atom_id res chain seq x y z
N MET A 1 1.09 -7.98 31.79
CA MET A 1 1.69 -8.50 30.55
C MET A 1 0.56 -8.75 29.57
N ASN A 2 0.48 -8.02 28.45
CA ASN A 2 -0.67 -8.08 27.54
C ASN A 2 -0.53 -9.28 26.60
N LEU A 3 -1.19 -10.40 26.91
CA LEU A 3 -1.21 -11.60 26.08
C LEU A 3 -1.73 -11.33 24.66
N LEU A 4 -2.63 -10.36 24.51
CA LEU A 4 -3.16 -9.93 23.21
C LEU A 4 -2.08 -9.32 22.31
N LEU A 5 -1.18 -8.51 22.86
CA LEU A 5 -0.07 -7.92 22.09
C LEU A 5 0.92 -9.00 21.62
N ILE A 6 1.17 -10.01 22.46
CA ILE A 6 2.06 -11.13 22.13
C ILE A 6 1.44 -11.95 21.00
N PHE A 7 0.15 -12.28 21.10
CA PHE A 7 -0.55 -13.04 20.07
C PHE A 7 -0.59 -12.28 18.74
N TRP A 8 -0.96 -10.99 18.76
CA TRP A 8 -0.93 -10.14 17.57
C TRP A 8 0.48 -10.04 16.97
N ALA A 9 1.52 -9.97 17.79
CA ALA A 9 2.89 -9.95 17.28
C ALA A 9 3.28 -11.29 16.62
N SER A 10 2.84 -12.40 17.18
CA SER A 10 3.09 -13.73 16.59
C SER A 10 2.50 -13.87 15.19
N THR A 11 1.32 -13.30 14.91
CA THR A 11 0.65 -13.51 13.62
C THR A 11 1.41 -12.90 12.44
N TRP A 12 1.93 -11.69 12.57
CA TRP A 12 2.76 -11.09 11.50
C TRP A 12 4.16 -11.70 11.45
N LEU A 13 4.72 -12.13 12.60
CA LEU A 13 6.01 -12.83 12.62
C LEU A 13 5.95 -14.15 11.86
N ASP A 14 4.87 -14.92 12.03
CA ASP A 14 4.63 -16.14 11.29
C ASP A 14 4.50 -15.85 9.79
N LEU A 15 3.76 -14.79 9.42
CA LEU A 15 3.64 -14.35 8.03
C LEU A 15 5.01 -14.02 7.41
N VAL A 16 5.84 -13.27 8.15
CA VAL A 16 7.19 -12.90 7.70
C VAL A 16 8.06 -14.14 7.54
N HIS A 17 8.10 -14.98 8.56
CA HIS A 17 8.94 -16.16 8.58
C HIS A 17 8.63 -17.11 7.42
N ASP A 18 7.35 -17.34 7.14
CA ASP A 18 6.91 -18.36 6.19
C ASP A 18 6.88 -17.83 4.74
N TYR A 19 6.48 -16.58 4.53
CA TYR A 19 6.17 -16.06 3.20
C TYR A 19 7.00 -14.85 2.76
N LEU A 20 7.52 -14.04 3.69
CA LEU A 20 8.11 -12.74 3.37
C LEU A 20 9.56 -12.58 3.81
N LYS A 21 10.20 -13.67 4.23
CA LYS A 21 11.52 -13.65 4.89
C LYS A 21 12.58 -12.93 4.08
N ASP A 22 12.65 -13.20 2.78
CA ASP A 22 13.69 -12.64 1.92
C ASP A 22 13.45 -11.13 1.71
N LEU A 23 12.21 -10.73 1.41
CA LEU A 23 11.80 -9.33 1.32
C LEU A 23 12.04 -8.54 2.62
N TRP A 24 11.80 -9.18 3.77
CA TRP A 24 12.04 -8.58 5.08
C TRP A 24 13.54 -8.38 5.35
N ASN A 25 14.35 -9.40 5.08
CA ASN A 25 15.80 -9.34 5.30
C ASN A 25 16.49 -8.31 4.39
N ASP A 26 15.99 -8.15 3.17
CA ASP A 26 16.52 -7.19 2.21
C ASP A 26 16.02 -5.75 2.49
N GLY A 27 15.16 -5.57 3.50
CA GLY A 27 14.64 -4.26 3.89
C GLY A 27 13.61 -3.68 2.92
N HIS A 28 13.00 -4.53 2.08
CA HIS A 28 11.96 -4.11 1.13
C HIS A 28 10.58 -3.92 1.77
N ILE A 29 10.39 -4.42 3.00
CA ILE A 29 9.17 -4.23 3.78
C ILE A 29 9.41 -3.15 4.82
N MET A 30 8.68 -2.05 4.71
CA MET A 30 8.75 -0.94 5.66
C MET A 30 8.10 -1.31 7.00
N GLY A 31 7.11 -2.21 6.97
CA GLY A 31 6.51 -2.80 8.16
C GLY A 31 5.37 -1.96 8.72
N PHE A 32 5.47 -1.55 9.98
CA PHE A 32 4.42 -0.80 10.67
C PHE A 32 4.65 0.70 10.51
N VAL A 33 3.75 1.35 9.76
CA VAL A 33 3.78 2.79 9.52
C VAL A 33 2.36 3.31 9.66
N SER A 34 2.19 4.36 10.45
CA SER A 34 0.88 5.02 10.56
C SER A 34 0.51 5.72 9.25
N TRP A 35 -0.79 5.89 9.00
CA TRP A 35 -1.29 6.59 7.81
C TRP A 35 -0.64 7.96 7.58
N SER A 36 -0.44 8.75 8.64
CA SER A 36 0.20 10.06 8.56
C SER A 36 1.66 9.97 8.08
N GLN A 37 2.40 8.97 8.57
CA GLN A 37 3.79 8.74 8.17
C GLN A 37 3.88 8.20 6.74
N GLU A 38 3.02 7.26 6.39
CA GLU A 38 2.88 6.73 5.04
C GLU A 38 2.63 7.86 4.03
N CYS A 39 1.68 8.75 4.36
CA CYS A 39 1.42 9.96 3.58
C CYS A 39 2.66 10.83 3.41
N GLN A 40 3.41 11.07 4.49
CA GLN A 40 4.63 11.88 4.44
C GLN A 40 5.73 11.26 3.58
N LEU A 41 5.90 9.93 3.66
CA LEU A 41 6.91 9.20 2.89
C LEU A 41 6.61 9.25 1.40
N LEU A 42 5.35 9.02 1.02
CA LEU A 42 4.94 8.91 -0.38
C LEU A 42 4.70 10.26 -1.06
N LYS A 43 4.24 11.29 -0.34
CA LYS A 43 3.80 12.56 -0.93
C LYS A 43 4.83 13.27 -1.80
N LYS A 44 6.13 13.07 -1.55
CA LYS A 44 7.22 13.72 -2.30
C LYS A 44 7.92 12.78 -3.29
N THR A 45 7.37 11.59 -3.51
CA THR A 45 7.91 10.59 -4.43
C THR A 45 7.19 10.64 -5.77
N VAL A 46 7.69 9.92 -6.77
CA VAL A 46 7.11 9.89 -8.12
C VAL A 46 5.83 9.03 -8.16
N CYS A 47 4.95 9.27 -9.12
CA CYS A 47 3.77 8.42 -9.33
C CYS A 47 4.17 6.94 -9.43
N GLY A 48 3.43 6.09 -8.73
CA GLY A 48 3.64 4.66 -8.66
C GLY A 48 4.82 4.22 -7.80
N THR A 49 5.40 5.12 -7.00
CA THR A 49 6.18 4.70 -5.84
C THR A 49 5.27 4.06 -4.81
N PHE A 50 5.65 2.89 -4.31
CA PHE A 50 4.87 2.11 -3.36
C PHE A 50 5.65 1.65 -2.12
N LEU A 51 4.90 1.36 -1.07
CA LEU A 51 5.36 0.84 0.22
C LEU A 51 4.72 -0.52 0.50
N LEU A 52 5.48 -1.42 1.14
CA LEU A 52 4.96 -2.67 1.69
C LEU A 52 4.82 -2.52 3.20
N LEU A 53 3.59 -2.68 3.69
CA LEU A 53 3.19 -2.36 5.06
C LEU A 53 2.43 -3.52 5.69
N PHE A 54 2.62 -3.77 6.98
CA PHE A 54 1.73 -4.67 7.70
C PHE A 54 0.39 -3.99 7.96
N SER A 55 -0.69 -4.71 7.78
CA SER A 55 -2.03 -4.18 8.00
C SER A 55 -2.27 -3.95 9.49
N GLU A 56 -2.72 -2.75 9.84
CA GLU A 56 -3.17 -2.44 11.21
C GLU A 56 -4.56 -3.03 11.50
N SER A 57 -5.38 -3.20 10.45
CA SER A 57 -6.78 -3.63 10.56
C SER A 57 -7.00 -5.13 10.34
N LEU A 58 -6.08 -5.80 9.63
CA LEU A 58 -6.15 -7.25 9.36
C LEU A 58 -4.94 -7.95 9.97
N GLU A 59 -5.18 -8.77 10.99
CA GLU A 59 -4.14 -9.55 11.67
C GLU A 59 -3.39 -10.44 10.68
N GLY A 60 -2.05 -10.38 10.71
CA GLY A 60 -1.21 -11.16 9.80
C GLY A 60 -1.41 -10.83 8.32
N GLY A 61 -1.87 -9.62 8.00
CA GLY A 61 -1.98 -9.13 6.62
C GLY A 61 -0.80 -8.24 6.22
N ILE A 62 -0.37 -8.33 4.96
CA ILE A 62 0.54 -7.37 4.32
C ILE A 62 -0.19 -6.63 3.21
N THR A 63 -0.12 -5.31 3.19
CA THR A 63 -0.68 -4.45 2.15
C THR A 63 0.42 -3.73 1.37
N CYS A 64 0.03 -3.20 0.22
CA CYS A 64 0.84 -2.37 -0.64
C CYS A 64 0.10 -1.06 -0.86
N SER A 65 0.78 0.06 -0.61
CA SER A 65 0.22 1.38 -0.86
C SER A 65 1.08 2.18 -1.82
N TRP A 66 0.47 2.94 -2.72
CA TRP A 66 1.18 3.71 -3.75
C TRP A 66 0.62 5.12 -3.90
N VAL A 67 1.43 5.98 -4.50
CA VAL A 67 1.06 7.39 -4.76
C VAL A 67 0.72 7.64 -6.22
N GLU A 68 -0.31 8.45 -6.46
CA GLU A 68 -0.61 9.07 -7.75
C GLU A 68 -0.73 10.58 -7.59
N HIS A 69 -0.06 11.33 -8.47
CA HIS A 69 -0.17 12.78 -8.54
C HIS A 69 -1.13 13.15 -9.68
N GLN A 70 -2.10 14.01 -9.39
CA GLN A 70 -3.06 14.53 -10.36
C GLN A 70 -2.67 15.93 -10.84
N ASP A 71 -3.23 16.36 -11.97
CA ASP A 71 -2.93 17.64 -12.64
C ASP A 71 -3.20 18.90 -11.78
N ASN A 72 -3.94 18.77 -10.69
CA ASN A 72 -4.33 19.85 -9.79
C ASN A 72 -3.48 19.91 -8.50
N ASP A 73 -2.24 19.41 -8.54
CA ASP A 73 -1.34 19.24 -7.39
C ASP A 73 -1.93 18.35 -6.25
N LYS A 74 -3.03 17.63 -6.53
CA LYS A 74 -3.60 16.68 -5.59
C LYS A 74 -2.76 15.41 -5.61
N VAL A 75 -2.35 15.00 -4.42
CA VAL A 75 -1.65 13.74 -4.20
C VAL A 75 -2.63 12.75 -3.62
N LEU A 76 -2.79 11.62 -4.29
CA LEU A 76 -3.63 10.51 -3.84
C LEU A 76 -2.75 9.35 -3.43
N ILE A 77 -3.14 8.70 -2.34
CA ILE A 77 -2.53 7.47 -1.87
C ILE A 77 -3.61 6.41 -1.86
N TYR A 78 -3.28 5.28 -2.44
CA TYR A 78 -4.14 4.12 -2.57
C TYR A 78 -3.48 2.94 -1.88
N SER A 79 -4.28 2.02 -1.38
CA SER A 79 -3.82 0.79 -0.75
C SER A 79 -4.60 -0.39 -1.32
N VAL A 80 -3.92 -1.50 -1.55
CA VAL A 80 -4.59 -2.75 -1.92
C VAL A 80 -5.19 -3.41 -0.67
N GLN A 81 -6.19 -4.27 -0.87
CA GLN A 81 -6.65 -5.14 0.21
C GLN A 81 -5.47 -5.97 0.74
N PRO A 82 -5.26 -6.06 2.08
CA PRO A 82 -4.13 -6.79 2.62
C PRO A 82 -4.17 -8.28 2.24
N CYS A 83 -3.02 -8.78 1.80
CA CYS A 83 -2.78 -10.19 1.51
C CYS A 83 -2.50 -10.94 2.82
N ILE A 84 -3.24 -12.02 3.05
CA ILE A 84 -3.07 -12.92 4.19
C ILE A 84 -2.40 -14.22 3.74
N LYS A 85 -1.99 -15.04 4.72
CA LYS A 85 -1.31 -16.32 4.48
C LYS A 85 -2.02 -17.21 3.45
N GLU A 86 -3.35 -17.23 3.43
CA GLU A 86 -4.15 -18.04 2.51
C GLU A 86 -3.93 -17.63 1.04
N VAL A 87 -3.75 -16.33 0.79
CA VAL A 87 -3.41 -15.80 -0.53
C VAL A 87 -1.95 -16.11 -0.85
N LEU A 88 -1.04 -15.87 0.11
CA LEU A 88 0.40 -16.06 -0.05
C LEU A 88 0.82 -17.53 -0.22
N GLN A 89 -0.02 -18.47 0.18
CA GLN A 89 0.15 -19.90 -0.11
C GLN A 89 -0.02 -20.23 -1.60
N SER A 90 -0.84 -19.45 -2.30
CA SER A 90 -1.16 -19.70 -3.71
C SER A 90 -0.33 -18.85 -4.66
N LEU A 91 0.08 -17.64 -4.23
CA LEU A 91 0.83 -16.69 -5.04
C LEU A 91 1.80 -15.90 -4.17
N THR A 92 3.07 -15.80 -4.57
CA THR A 92 4.05 -15.03 -3.78
C THR A 92 3.74 -13.54 -3.82
N LEU A 93 4.14 -12.80 -2.78
CA LEU A 93 3.91 -11.35 -2.75
C LEU A 93 4.59 -10.65 -3.94
N THR A 94 5.78 -11.09 -4.33
CA THR A 94 6.49 -10.56 -5.51
C THR A 94 5.70 -10.78 -6.80
N GLU A 95 5.09 -11.96 -6.98
CA GLU A 95 4.21 -12.23 -8.12
C GLU A 95 2.95 -11.36 -8.11
N ILE A 96 2.35 -11.16 -6.94
CA ILE A 96 1.19 -10.26 -6.77
C ILE A 96 1.56 -8.85 -7.22
N ILE A 97 2.65 -8.29 -6.70
CA ILE A 97 3.08 -6.92 -7.00
C ILE A 97 3.41 -6.78 -8.50
N HIS A 98 4.23 -7.68 -9.04
CA HIS A 98 4.67 -7.63 -10.44
C HIS A 98 3.53 -7.76 -11.45
N HIS A 99 2.49 -8.51 -11.10
CA HIS A 99 1.32 -8.73 -11.95
C HIS A 99 0.10 -7.93 -11.50
N TYR A 100 0.27 -6.95 -10.62
CA TYR A 100 -0.82 -6.09 -10.20
C TYR A 100 -1.23 -5.21 -11.37
N GLN A 101 -2.50 -5.35 -11.77
CA GLN A 101 -3.09 -4.57 -12.85
C GLN A 101 -4.36 -3.91 -12.33
N LEU A 102 -4.45 -2.59 -12.52
CA LEU A 102 -5.67 -1.87 -12.25
C LEU A 102 -6.45 -1.73 -13.55
N LEU A 103 -7.74 -2.07 -13.52
CA LEU A 103 -8.65 -1.87 -14.65
C LEU A 103 -9.38 -0.53 -14.47
N PRO A 104 -9.02 0.52 -15.23
CA PRO A 104 -9.81 1.73 -15.34
C PRO A 104 -11.08 1.50 -16.18
N GLU A 105 -11.99 2.46 -16.17
CA GLU A 105 -13.26 2.43 -16.92
C GLU A 105 -13.08 2.17 -18.42
N GLU A 106 -11.94 2.58 -18.97
CA GLU A 106 -11.52 2.36 -20.36
C GLU A 106 -11.13 0.89 -20.68
N ASN A 107 -11.18 -0.02 -19.70
CA ASN A 107 -10.87 -1.47 -19.82
C ASN A 107 -9.45 -1.81 -20.29
N ILE A 108 -8.49 -0.89 -20.17
CA ILE A 108 -7.07 -1.14 -20.48
C ILE A 108 -6.33 -1.34 -19.16
N PRO A 109 -5.86 -2.56 -18.84
CA PRO A 109 -5.15 -2.80 -17.59
C PRO A 109 -3.83 -2.03 -17.53
N GLU A 110 -3.63 -1.27 -16.46
CA GLU A 110 -2.42 -0.49 -16.20
C GLU A 110 -1.69 -1.03 -14.97
N ASN A 111 -0.37 -1.16 -15.06
CA ASN A 111 0.47 -1.35 -13.88
C ASN A 111 0.65 0.02 -13.20
N LEU A 112 0.60 0.07 -11.87
CA LEU A 112 0.76 1.30 -11.10
C LEU A 112 1.88 1.21 -10.06
N LEU A 113 2.50 0.05 -9.90
CA LEU A 113 3.49 -0.23 -8.88
C LEU A 113 4.89 -0.21 -9.51
N TYR A 114 5.39 0.96 -9.87
CA TYR A 114 6.63 1.09 -10.64
C TYR A 114 7.90 1.08 -9.80
N PHE A 115 7.85 1.68 -8.61
CA PHE A 115 9.05 1.89 -7.79
C PHE A 115 8.77 1.47 -6.35
N LEU A 116 9.55 0.56 -5.80
CA LEU A 116 9.59 0.37 -4.36
C LEU A 116 10.29 1.57 -3.72
N TYR A 117 9.71 2.07 -2.63
CA TYR A 117 10.29 3.17 -1.88
C TYR A 117 11.73 2.84 -1.40
N PRO A 118 12.67 3.81 -1.46
CA PRO A 118 12.47 5.17 -1.95
C PRO A 118 12.53 5.29 -3.49
N HIS A 119 13.39 4.53 -4.17
CA HIS A 119 13.64 4.68 -5.61
C HIS A 119 14.18 3.39 -6.26
N ILE A 120 13.66 2.22 -5.88
CA ILE A 120 14.10 0.93 -6.43
C ILE A 120 13.09 0.51 -7.51
N PRO A 121 13.50 0.34 -8.79
CA PRO A 121 12.62 -0.17 -9.82
C PRO A 121 11.99 -1.52 -9.44
N GLN A 122 10.70 -1.67 -9.72
CA GLN A 122 9.95 -2.88 -9.36
C GLN A 122 10.57 -4.15 -9.96
N ASP A 123 11.03 -4.09 -11.20
CA ASP A 123 11.67 -5.19 -11.92
C ASP A 123 12.98 -5.65 -11.25
N GLU A 124 13.78 -4.71 -10.73
CA GLU A 124 15.01 -5.01 -9.98
C GLU A 124 14.73 -5.71 -8.65
N THR A 125 13.70 -5.28 -7.91
CA THR A 125 13.30 -5.94 -6.66
C THR A 125 12.72 -7.34 -6.93
N SER A 126 12.01 -7.47 -8.04
CA SER A 126 11.24 -8.66 -8.35
C SER A 126 12.11 -9.81 -8.84
N GLY A 127 13.07 -9.53 -9.73
CA GLY A 127 13.89 -10.53 -10.42
C GLY A 127 14.63 -11.50 -9.49
N CYS A 128 15.08 -11.03 -8.32
CA CYS A 128 15.86 -11.83 -7.37
C CYS A 128 15.04 -12.94 -6.67
N TYR A 129 13.71 -12.81 -6.60
CA TYR A 129 12.86 -13.76 -5.87
C TYR A 129 12.17 -14.79 -6.78
N TYR A 130 12.17 -14.58 -8.10
CA TYR A 130 11.48 -15.44 -9.07
C TYR A 130 12.14 -16.81 -9.28
N GLU A 131 13.44 -16.95 -9.05
CA GLU A 131 14.17 -18.18 -9.36
C GLU A 131 14.08 -19.25 -8.27
N GLY A 132 13.53 -18.92 -7.08
CA GLY A 132 13.69 -19.76 -5.89
C GLY A 132 12.53 -20.70 -5.54
N LYS A 133 11.28 -20.38 -5.89
CA LYS A 133 10.11 -21.13 -5.40
C LYS A 133 9.01 -21.20 -6.44
N VAL A 134 9.10 -22.20 -7.30
CA VAL A 134 8.01 -23.02 -7.86
C VAL A 134 8.68 -23.80 -8.99
N ASN A 135 8.66 -25.14 -8.91
CA ASN A 135 9.11 -25.99 -10.00
C ASN A 135 8.10 -25.90 -11.15
N PHE A 136 8.16 -24.80 -11.91
CA PHE A 136 7.35 -24.58 -13.10
C PHE A 136 7.71 -25.58 -14.21
N GLN A 137 8.79 -26.38 -14.09
CA GLN A 137 9.20 -27.28 -15.17
C GLN A 137 8.19 -28.41 -15.42
N GLU A 138 7.46 -28.89 -14.40
CA GLU A 138 6.45 -29.94 -14.59
C GLU A 138 5.13 -29.42 -15.19
N GLN A 139 4.79 -28.15 -14.96
CA GLN A 139 3.59 -27.50 -15.53
C GLN A 139 3.80 -27.00 -16.97
N ARG A 140 5.03 -27.03 -17.51
CA ARG A 140 5.35 -26.58 -18.88
C ARG A 140 4.86 -27.52 -19.99
N LYS A 141 4.23 -28.66 -19.66
CA LYS A 141 3.66 -29.59 -20.66
C LYS A 141 2.31 -29.13 -21.25
N TYR A 142 1.56 -28.27 -20.57
CA TYR A 142 0.27 -27.76 -21.08
C TYR A 142 0.13 -26.28 -20.74
N LEU A 143 -0.08 -25.43 -21.75
CA LEU A 143 -0.36 -23.98 -21.70
C LEU A 143 0.23 -23.22 -20.51
N LYS A 144 1.26 -22.38 -20.75
CA LYS A 144 1.81 -21.46 -19.76
C LYS A 144 0.74 -20.49 -19.27
N ARG A 145 0.14 -20.78 -18.11
CA ARG A 145 -0.81 -19.90 -17.41
C ARG A 145 -0.06 -19.10 -16.35
N ARG A 146 -0.44 -17.84 -16.17
CA ARG A 146 0.05 -16.97 -15.10
C ARG A 146 -1.16 -16.32 -14.45
N LEU A 147 -1.18 -16.25 -13.12
CA LEU A 147 -2.19 -15.51 -12.38
C LEU A 147 -1.88 -14.01 -12.48
N ILE A 148 -2.90 -13.21 -12.72
CA ILE A 148 -2.83 -11.75 -12.73
C ILE A 148 -3.81 -11.29 -11.65
N VAL A 149 -3.32 -10.46 -10.73
CA VAL A 149 -4.16 -9.85 -9.71
C VAL A 149 -4.72 -8.58 -10.29
N VAL A 150 -6.04 -8.48 -10.35
CA VAL A 150 -6.75 -7.37 -11.00
C VAL A 150 -7.68 -6.69 -10.02
N CYS A 151 -7.52 -5.38 -9.82
CA CYS A 151 -8.44 -4.54 -9.06
C CYS A 151 -9.28 -3.66 -10.00
N ASN A 152 -10.51 -3.33 -9.60
CA ASN A 152 -11.37 -2.40 -10.32
C ASN A 152 -11.40 -1.06 -9.57
N ARG A 153 -11.01 0.05 -10.25
CA ARG A 153 -10.97 1.41 -9.67
C ARG A 153 -12.27 1.81 -8.96
N GLN A 154 -13.43 1.40 -9.47
CA GLN A 154 -14.73 1.79 -8.91
C GLN A 154 -15.03 1.20 -7.52
N VAL A 155 -14.38 0.09 -7.13
CA VAL A 155 -14.64 -0.57 -5.84
C VAL A 155 -13.72 -0.02 -4.73
N ASP A 156 -12.52 0.43 -5.09
CA ASP A 156 -11.50 0.90 -4.13
C ASP A 156 -11.54 2.42 -3.87
N GLU A 157 -12.18 3.23 -4.72
CA GLU A 157 -12.48 4.66 -4.41
C GLU A 157 -13.29 4.83 -3.11
N LEU A 158 -14.01 3.79 -2.66
CA LEU A 158 -14.77 3.81 -1.42
C LEU A 158 -13.88 3.80 -0.15
N GLN A 159 -12.60 3.45 -0.25
CA GLN A 159 -11.69 3.54 0.91
C GLN A 159 -11.24 4.98 1.22
N GLN A 160 -11.38 5.93 0.28
CA GLN A 160 -11.19 7.37 0.59
C GLN A 160 -12.26 7.93 1.54
N LEU A 161 -13.41 7.26 1.70
CA LEU A 161 -14.55 7.83 2.44
C LEU A 161 -14.54 7.52 3.95
N LEU A 162 -13.62 6.67 4.44
CA LEU A 162 -13.70 6.12 5.80
C LEU A 162 -12.67 6.67 6.81
N GLU A 163 -11.84 7.66 6.44
CA GLU A 163 -11.04 8.39 7.43
C GLU A 163 -11.56 9.81 7.71
N PRO A 164 -11.61 10.23 8.99
CA PRO A 164 -12.34 11.40 9.42
C PRO A 164 -11.74 12.67 8.82
N LYS A 165 -12.61 13.56 8.31
CA LYS A 165 -12.25 14.92 7.91
C LYS A 165 -11.42 15.57 9.03
N LEU A 166 -10.12 15.73 8.78
CA LEU A 166 -9.31 16.75 9.43
C LEU A 166 -9.91 18.10 9.02
N GLU A 167 -10.79 18.64 9.85
CA GLU A 167 -11.22 20.04 9.73
C GLU A 167 -9.99 20.92 9.94
N PRO A 168 -9.65 21.83 9.00
CA PRO A 168 -8.55 22.76 9.21
C PRO A 168 -8.94 23.75 10.32
N GLU A 169 -8.02 23.92 11.26
CA GLU A 169 -8.11 24.86 12.36
C GLU A 169 -8.49 26.27 11.88
N LEU A 170 -9.45 26.86 12.59
CA LEU A 170 -9.88 28.25 12.46
C LEU A 170 -8.74 29.21 12.82
N GLU A 171 -8.01 29.71 11.82
CA GLU A 171 -7.36 31.01 11.89
C GLU A 171 -7.91 31.93 10.79
N SER A 172 -8.87 32.78 11.16
CA SER A 172 -8.92 34.20 10.75
C SER A 172 -10.31 34.80 11.08
N LEU A 173 -10.55 35.12 12.35
CA LEU A 173 -11.50 36.19 12.69
C LEU A 173 -10.72 37.28 13.40
N SER A 174 -10.01 38.07 12.59
CA SER A 174 -9.62 39.42 12.92
C SER A 174 -10.88 40.19 13.33
N TRP A 175 -11.10 40.38 14.62
CA TRP A 175 -12.09 41.32 15.13
C TRP A 175 -11.70 42.73 14.69
N SER A 176 -12.23 43.13 13.54
CA SER A 176 -12.19 44.50 13.02
C SER A 176 -13.58 45.11 13.13
N GLN A 177 -14.10 45.26 14.34
CA GLN A 177 -15.24 46.14 14.67
C GLN A 177 -14.99 46.61 16.11
N GLY A 178 -14.70 47.88 16.38
CA GLY A 178 -15.59 49.00 16.15
C GLY A 178 -16.27 49.36 17.46
N TYR A 179 -15.53 49.98 18.39
CA TYR A 179 -16.12 50.58 19.60
C TYR A 179 -16.04 52.11 19.50
N HIS A 180 -17.09 52.69 18.93
CA HIS A 180 -17.50 54.06 19.23
C HIS A 180 -18.71 53.98 20.16
N GLN A 181 -18.53 54.38 21.42
CA GLN A 181 -19.42 55.26 22.20
C GLN A 181 -19.09 55.20 23.69
N GLY A 182 -18.93 56.37 24.32
CA GLY A 182 -19.08 56.52 25.77
C GLY A 182 -18.25 57.63 26.43
N ASN A 183 -18.86 58.81 26.57
CA ASN A 183 -18.66 59.85 27.60
C ASN A 183 -17.34 60.63 27.69
N SER A 184 -17.39 61.93 27.38
CA SER A 184 -17.56 62.98 28.41
C SER A 184 -18.05 64.30 27.81
#